data_AF-A0A7J4VE82-F1
#
_entry.id   AF-A0A7J4VE82-F1
#
_cell.length_a   1.000
_cell.length_b   1.000
_cell.length_c   1.000
_cell.angle_alpha   90.00
_cell.angle_beta   90.00
_cell.angle_gamma   90.00
#
_symmetry.space_group_name_H-M   'P 1'
#
loop_
_entity.id
_entity.type
_entity.pdbx_description
1 polymer ?
#
loop_
_entity_poly.entity_id
_entity_poly.type
_entity_poly.pdbx_seq_one_letter_code
_entity_poly.pdbx_strand_id
1 'polypeptide(L)'
;MKIKSILLLLFFVPVGLLAQVENVNIDDPVYSFLKRMKVKGVIESIHDDVPNMSRQEINDFLDIIRSKQYKLTATERERLEWFTIQFSGRTRGDGVTNLLGGSDFGQNLGDIVSDKIKYLYS
;
A
#
# COMPACT_ATOMS: atom_id res chain seq x y z
N MET A 1 -31.43 -21.78 30.30
CA MET A 1 -29.96 -21.64 30.10
C MET A 1 -29.50 -21.71 28.64
N LYS A 2 -30.39 -21.88 27.64
CA LYS A 2 -29.97 -22.15 26.25
C LYS A 2 -29.74 -20.89 25.39
N ILE A 3 -30.54 -19.85 25.56
CA ILE A 3 -30.44 -18.59 24.78
C ILE A 3 -29.22 -17.75 25.18
N LYS A 4 -28.89 -17.69 26.48
CA LYS A 4 -27.71 -16.94 26.97
C LYS A 4 -26.39 -17.51 26.43
N SER A 5 -26.29 -18.83 26.27
CA SER A 5 -25.13 -19.49 25.68
C SER A 5 -25.03 -19.30 24.16
N ILE A 6 -26.16 -19.17 23.45
CA ILE A 6 -26.19 -18.86 22.01
C ILE A 6 -25.73 -17.41 21.76
N LEU A 7 -26.11 -16.47 22.63
CA LEU A 7 -25.69 -15.07 22.54
C LEU A 7 -24.18 -14.89 22.78
N LEU A 8 -23.60 -15.71 23.66
CA LEU A 8 -22.15 -15.75 23.93
C LEU A 8 -21.35 -16.28 22.73
N LEU A 9 -21.92 -17.22 21.96
CA LEU A 9 -21.28 -17.78 20.77
C LEU A 9 -21.18 -16.75 19.63
N LEU A 10 -22.13 -15.81 19.54
CA LEU A 10 -22.14 -14.75 18.52
C LEU A 10 -20.98 -13.75 18.69
N PHE A 11 -20.37 -13.69 19.87
CA PHE A 11 -19.23 -12.81 20.17
C PHE A 11 -17.87 -13.39 19.74
N PHE A 12 -17.82 -14.68 19.39
CA PHE A 12 -16.60 -15.35 18.89
C PHE A 12 -16.49 -15.36 17.36
N VAL A 13 -17.30 -14.56 16.65
CA VAL A 13 -17.13 -14.40 15.20
C VAL A 13 -15.76 -13.75 14.95
N PRO A 14 -14.85 -14.41 14.21
CA PRO A 14 -13.49 -13.91 14.04
C PRO A 14 -13.51 -12.59 13.26
N VAL A 15 -12.92 -11.55 13.86
CA VAL A 15 -12.66 -10.21 13.29
C VAL A 15 -11.59 -10.26 12.18
N GLY A 16 -11.24 -11.45 11.67
CA GLY A 16 -10.12 -11.68 10.76
C GLY A 16 -10.40 -11.45 9.27
N LEU A 17 -11.48 -10.75 8.90
CA LEU A 17 -11.87 -10.56 7.49
C LEU A 17 -11.29 -9.28 6.83
N LEU A 18 -10.28 -8.64 7.44
CA LEU A 18 -9.75 -7.35 6.99
C LEU A 18 -8.35 -7.46 6.35
N ALA A 19 -8.19 -8.39 5.42
CA ALA A 19 -7.03 -8.44 4.53
C ALA A 19 -7.47 -8.39 3.06
N GLN A 20 -8.49 -7.59 2.74
CA GLN A 20 -8.84 -7.35 1.34
C GLN A 20 -7.71 -6.56 0.69
N VAL A 21 -7.01 -7.23 -0.22
CA VAL A 21 -5.97 -6.64 -1.03
C VAL A 21 -6.56 -5.47 -1.83
N GLU A 22 -6.10 -4.25 -1.56
CA GLU A 22 -6.52 -3.07 -2.32
C GLU A 22 -5.89 -3.12 -3.72
N ASN A 23 -6.71 -3.46 -4.71
CA ASN A 23 -6.31 -3.47 -6.11
C ASN A 23 -6.41 -2.08 -6.73
N VAL A 24 -5.45 -1.74 -7.58
CA VAL A 24 -5.42 -0.46 -8.29
C VAL A 24 -6.21 -0.57 -9.59
N ASN A 25 -7.02 0.45 -9.87
CA ASN A 25 -7.83 0.52 -11.08
C ASN A 25 -6.93 0.38 -12.32
N ILE A 26 -7.29 -0.52 -13.24
CA ILE A 26 -6.57 -0.83 -14.48
C ILE A 26 -6.28 0.40 -15.35
N ASP A 27 -7.10 1.43 -15.26
CA ASP A 27 -6.95 2.69 -16.01
C ASP A 27 -5.92 3.64 -15.38
N ASP A 28 -5.33 3.30 -14.23
CA ASP A 28 -4.34 4.14 -13.57
C ASP A 28 -3.06 4.26 -14.43
N PRO A 29 -2.51 5.48 -14.61
CA PRO A 29 -1.34 5.71 -15.43
C PRO A 29 -0.07 4.96 -14.96
N VAL A 30 -0.05 4.42 -13.73
CA VAL A 30 1.06 3.63 -13.20
C VAL A 30 1.35 2.38 -14.02
N TYR A 31 0.31 1.71 -14.55
CA TYR A 31 0.49 0.52 -15.38
C TYR A 31 1.25 0.84 -16.66
N SER A 32 0.94 1.98 -17.29
CA SER A 32 1.66 2.46 -18.46
C SER A 32 3.13 2.78 -18.15
N PHE A 33 3.41 3.30 -16.95
CA PHE A 33 4.77 3.56 -16.51
C PHE A 33 5.56 2.28 -16.24
N LEU A 34 4.99 1.34 -15.50
CA LEU A 34 5.59 0.03 -15.22
C LEU A 34 5.88 -0.74 -16.52
N LYS A 35 4.95 -0.71 -17.48
CA LYS A 35 5.15 -1.32 -18.81
C LYS A 35 6.33 -0.71 -19.55
N ARG A 36 6.52 0.62 -19.51
CA ARG A 36 7.69 1.27 -20.11
C ARG A 36 8.98 0.84 -19.41
N MET A 37 8.98 0.74 -18.07
CA MET A 37 10.14 0.29 -17.30
C MET A 37 10.50 -1.17 -17.59
N LYS A 38 9.50 -2.02 -17.87
CA LYS A 38 9.69 -3.40 -18.36
C LYS A 38 10.37 -3.41 -19.73
N VAL A 39 9.81 -2.68 -20.71
CA VAL A 39 10.35 -2.61 -22.07
C VAL A 39 11.79 -2.08 -22.08
N LYS A 40 12.10 -1.14 -21.17
CA LYS A 40 13.45 -0.59 -20.98
C LYS A 40 14.43 -1.54 -20.27
N GLY A 41 13.96 -2.67 -19.73
CA GLY A 41 14.78 -3.62 -18.97
C GLY A 41 15.19 -3.11 -17.59
N VAL A 42 14.43 -2.17 -17.01
CA VAL A 42 14.64 -1.71 -15.63
C VAL A 42 14.05 -2.74 -14.66
N ILE A 43 12.87 -3.26 -14.98
CA ILE A 43 12.22 -4.39 -14.30
C ILE A 43 12.11 -5.57 -15.27
N GLU A 44 12.16 -6.79 -14.75
CA GLU A 44 12.27 -8.00 -15.58
C GLU A 44 10.92 -8.50 -16.07
N SER A 45 9.92 -8.57 -15.19
CA SER A 45 8.57 -8.97 -15.54
C SER A 45 7.54 -8.22 -14.72
N ILE A 46 6.41 -7.96 -15.36
CA ILE A 46 5.14 -7.66 -14.74
C ILE A 46 4.19 -8.77 -15.22
N HIS A 47 3.25 -9.20 -14.38
CA HIS A 47 2.26 -10.19 -14.77
C HIS A 47 1.35 -9.57 -15.85
N ASP A 48 1.65 -9.84 -17.13
CA ASP A 48 0.84 -9.33 -18.24
C ASP A 48 -0.59 -9.92 -18.22
N ASP A 49 -0.75 -11.09 -17.58
CA ASP A 49 -2.00 -11.85 -17.50
C ASP A 49 -2.89 -11.45 -16.31
N VAL A 50 -2.35 -10.70 -15.34
CA VAL A 50 -3.08 -10.23 -14.14
C VAL A 50 -3.11 -8.70 -14.16
N PRO A 51 -4.14 -8.09 -14.76
CA PRO A 51 -4.13 -6.65 -15.00
C PRO A 51 -4.31 -5.81 -13.73
N ASN A 52 -4.91 -6.38 -12.69
CA ASN A 52 -5.19 -5.67 -11.45
C ASN A 52 -4.14 -6.03 -10.40
N MET A 53 -3.07 -5.25 -10.36
CA MET A 53 -2.07 -5.32 -9.31
C MET A 53 -2.58 -4.63 -8.04
N SER A 54 -2.20 -5.19 -6.90
CA SER A 54 -2.37 -4.56 -5.61
C SER A 54 -1.49 -3.32 -5.47
N ARG A 55 -1.89 -2.41 -4.57
CA ARG A 55 -1.04 -1.25 -4.21
C ARG A 55 0.32 -1.65 -3.70
N GLN A 56 0.40 -2.75 -2.95
CA GLN A 56 1.65 -3.28 -2.42
C GLN A 56 2.57 -3.73 -3.56
N GLU A 57 2.07 -4.53 -4.50
CA GLU A 57 2.86 -4.98 -5.65
C GLU A 57 3.38 -3.79 -6.47
N ILE A 58 2.56 -2.76 -6.66
CA ILE A 58 2.98 -1.54 -7.34
C ILE A 58 4.12 -0.85 -6.59
N ASN A 59 4.01 -0.69 -5.26
CA ASN A 59 5.09 -0.13 -4.45
C ASN A 59 6.38 -0.94 -4.57
N ASP A 60 6.30 -2.27 -4.54
CA ASP A 60 7.46 -3.15 -4.68
C ASP A 60 8.16 -2.91 -6.03
N PHE A 61 7.40 -2.77 -7.12
CA PHE A 61 7.96 -2.41 -8.42
C PHE A 61 8.58 -1.02 -8.44
N LEU A 62 7.94 -0.01 -7.83
CA LEU A 62 8.48 1.35 -7.76
C LEU A 62 9.80 1.38 -6.98
N ASP A 63 9.93 0.61 -5.89
CA ASP A 63 11.17 0.49 -5.13
C ASP A 63 12.29 -0.19 -5.93
N ILE A 64 11.97 -1.24 -6.71
CA ILE A 64 12.92 -1.86 -7.65
C ILE A 64 13.38 -0.82 -8.68
N ILE A 65 12.46 -0.05 -9.26
CA ILE A 65 12.79 0.99 -10.24
C ILE A 65 13.67 2.08 -9.60
N ARG A 66 13.38 2.48 -8.37
CA ARG A 66 14.16 3.44 -7.60
C ARG A 66 15.59 2.96 -7.35
N SER A 67 15.79 1.68 -7.04
CA SER A 67 17.15 1.11 -6.91
C SER A 67 17.97 1.22 -8.21
N LYS A 68 17.29 1.32 -9.35
CA LYS A 68 17.87 1.43 -10.70
C LYS A 68 17.63 2.81 -11.34
N GLN A 69 17.35 3.85 -10.54
CA GLN A 69 17.02 5.21 -11.02
C GLN A 69 18.11 5.87 -11.90
N TYR A 70 19.34 5.38 -11.83
CA TYR A 70 20.44 5.84 -12.69
C TYR A 70 20.20 5.50 -14.18
N LYS A 71 19.34 4.52 -14.48
CA LYS A 71 18.93 4.16 -15.85
C LYS A 71 17.79 5.04 -16.39
N LEU A 72 17.21 5.91 -15.55
CA LEU A 72 16.05 6.72 -15.88
C LEU A 72 16.45 8.09 -16.42
N THR A 73 15.65 8.61 -17.35
CA THR A 73 15.74 10.01 -17.80
C THR A 73 15.25 10.96 -16.70
N ALA A 74 15.48 12.26 -16.86
CA ALA A 74 15.00 13.26 -15.91
C ALA A 74 13.46 13.19 -15.71
N THR A 75 12.70 13.11 -16.81
CA THR A 75 11.24 13.01 -16.79
C THR A 75 10.75 11.70 -16.17
N GLU A 76 11.43 10.58 -16.43
CA GLU A 76 11.06 9.29 -15.83
C GLU A 76 11.31 9.29 -14.32
N ARG A 77 12.36 9.97 -13.85
CA ARG A 77 12.65 10.10 -12.42
C ARG A 77 11.61 10.97 -11.71
N GLU A 78 11.20 12.07 -12.34
CA GLU A 78 10.09 12.89 -11.84
C GLU A 78 8.79 12.07 -11.76
N ARG A 79 8.52 11.26 -12.80
CA ARG A 79 7.35 10.40 -12.83
C ARG A 79 7.40 9.30 -11.77
N LEU A 80 8.56 8.68 -11.57
CA LEU A 80 8.80 7.71 -10.51
C LEU A 80 8.48 8.31 -9.15
N GLU A 81 8.95 9.53 -8.89
CA GLU A 81 8.70 10.20 -7.62
C GLU A 81 7.22 10.52 -7.43
N TRP A 82 6.55 10.99 -8.47
CA TRP A 82 5.10 11.23 -8.46
C TRP A 82 4.31 9.96 -8.10
N PHE A 83 4.61 8.84 -8.76
CA PHE A 83 3.97 7.56 -8.44
C PHE A 83 4.33 7.07 -7.05
N THR A 84 5.58 7.24 -6.63
CA THR A 84 5.95 6.82 -5.28
C THR A 84 5.20 7.62 -4.24
N ILE A 85 5.01 8.94 -4.41
CA ILE A 85 4.19 9.74 -3.50
C ILE A 85 2.72 9.30 -3.53
N GLN A 86 2.19 8.94 -4.69
CA GLN A 86 0.81 8.44 -4.84
C GLN A 86 0.61 7.10 -4.10
N PHE A 87 1.58 6.19 -4.20
CA PHE A 87 1.44 4.81 -3.75
C PHE A 87 2.10 4.50 -2.41
N SER A 88 3.04 5.32 -1.92
CA SER A 88 3.76 5.14 -0.65
C SER A 88 2.87 5.05 0.59
N GLY A 89 1.56 5.25 0.42
CA GLY A 89 0.67 5.66 1.48
C GLY A 89 1.12 7.05 1.92
N ARG A 90 0.21 7.96 2.22
CA ARG A 90 0.63 9.13 2.99
C ARG A 90 1.00 8.70 4.41
N THR A 91 1.93 7.78 4.65
CA THR A 91 2.27 7.21 5.98
C THR A 91 3.77 7.24 6.26
N ARG A 92 4.54 7.93 5.41
CA ARG A 92 5.94 8.30 5.68
C ARG A 92 6.17 9.80 5.46
N GLY A 93 5.35 10.62 6.10
CA GLY A 93 5.61 12.05 6.25
C GLY A 93 5.29 12.48 7.67
N ASP A 94 5.92 13.54 8.16
CA ASP A 94 5.81 14.01 9.54
C ASP A 94 4.37 14.31 10.00
N GLY A 95 3.41 14.41 9.06
CA GLY A 95 2.00 14.73 9.30
C GLY A 95 1.02 13.54 9.39
N VAL A 96 1.48 12.29 9.37
CA VAL A 96 0.57 11.12 9.36
C VAL A 96 1.05 10.00 10.29
N THR A 97 0.12 9.33 10.97
CA THR A 97 0.37 8.17 11.85
C THR A 97 -0.43 6.93 11.42
N ASN A 98 0.16 5.74 11.60
CA ASN A 98 -0.47 4.44 11.38
C ASN A 98 -0.87 3.82 12.73
N LEU A 99 -2.17 3.81 13.03
CA LEU A 99 -2.66 3.37 14.33
C LEU A 99 -2.59 1.84 14.51
N LEU A 100 -2.75 1.06 13.45
CA LEU A 100 -2.62 -0.41 13.48
C LEU A 100 -1.71 -0.82 12.31
N GLY A 101 -0.74 -1.70 12.55
CA GLY A 101 0.14 -2.23 11.49
C GLY A 101 1.62 -1.80 11.52
N GLY A 102 2.06 -1.07 12.56
CA GLY A 102 3.48 -0.82 12.84
C GLY A 102 4.03 -1.72 13.96
N SER A 103 5.36 -1.80 14.08
CA SER A 103 6.05 -2.59 15.13
C SER A 103 5.75 -2.13 16.57
N ASP A 104 5.23 -0.92 16.74
CA ASP A 104 4.95 -0.31 18.05
C ASP A 104 3.55 0.31 18.10
N PHE A 105 2.53 -0.53 18.26
CA PHE A 105 1.14 -0.11 18.51
C PHE A 105 1.04 0.89 19.68
N GLY A 106 1.81 0.69 20.76
CA GLY A 106 1.76 1.52 21.96
C GLY A 106 2.28 2.95 21.77
N GLN A 107 3.24 3.17 20.87
CA GLN A 107 3.77 4.52 20.59
C GLN A 107 2.79 5.33 19.72
N ASN A 108 2.04 4.66 18.84
CA ASN A 108 1.08 5.30 17.93
C ASN A 108 -0.24 5.71 18.61
N LEU A 109 -0.54 5.21 19.82
CA LEU A 109 -1.71 5.63 20.60
C LEU A 109 -1.63 7.10 21.04
N GLY A 110 -0.42 7.63 21.27
CA GLY A 110 -0.20 9.05 21.60
C GLY A 110 -0.60 9.98 20.45
N ASP A 111 -0.49 9.50 19.21
CA ASP A 111 -0.83 10.28 18.02
C ASP A 111 -2.33 10.28 17.68
N ILE A 112 -3.16 9.52 18.41
CA ILE A 112 -4.64 9.53 18.25
C ILE A 112 -5.21 10.93 18.51
N VAL A 113 -4.59 11.65 19.44
CA VAL A 113 -4.99 13.02 19.83
C VAL A 113 -4.26 14.10 19.01
N SER A 114 -3.32 13.70 18.15
CA SER A 114 -2.56 14.63 17.30
C SER A 114 -3.39 15.17 16.14
N ASP A 115 -2.99 16.32 15.59
CA ASP A 115 -3.53 16.90 14.34
C ASP A 115 -3.09 16.13 13.08
N LYS A 116 -2.30 15.06 13.25
CA LYS A 116 -1.90 14.16 12.17
C LYS A 116 -3.11 13.42 11.58
N ILE A 117 -3.07 13.18 10.29
CA ILE A 117 -4.04 12.31 9.62
C ILE A 117 -3.81 10.88 10.12
N LYS A 118 -4.88 10.19 10.53
CA LYS A 118 -4.79 8.85 11.13
C LYS A 118 -5.22 7.81 10.12
N TYR A 119 -4.31 6.90 9.76
CA TYR A 119 -4.66 5.70 9.00
C TYR A 119 -4.74 4.51 9.96
N LEU A 120 -5.74 3.67 9.75
CA LEU A 120 -6.00 2.51 10.60
C LEU A 120 -5.19 1.28 10.20
N TYR A 121 -4.42 1.35 9.12
CA TYR A 121 -3.62 0.24 8.61
C TYR A 121 -2.33 0.78 7.95
N SER A 122 -1.30 -0.06 7.90
CA SER A 122 -0.05 0.20 7.17
C SER A 122 -0.05 -0.50 5.82
#